data_AF-U6DHV1-F1
#
_entry.id   AF-U6DHV1-F1
#
_cell.length_a   1.000
_cell.length_b   1.000
_cell.length_c   1.000
_cell.angle_alpha   90.00
_cell.angle_beta   90.00
_cell.angle_gamma   90.00
#
_symmetry.space_group_name_H-M   'P 1'
#
loop_
_entity.id
_entity.type
_entity.pdbx_description
1 polymer ?
#
loop_
_entity_poly.entity_id
_entity_poly.type
_entity_poly.pdbx_seq_one_letter_code
_entity_poly.pdbx_strand_id
1 'polypeptide(L)'
;LSNWEPSDSALSEHLRHFPDCPFVGRQLQDALRSTMSNASMRAHAARLQTFCSWPSRAPVLPEQLATAGFYYTGHSDDVKCFCCDGGLRCWESGD
;
A
#
# COMPACT_ATOMS: atom_id res chain seq x y z
N LEU A 1 -18.14 -5.03 -4.81
CA LEU A 1 -17.64 -4.07 -5.81
C LEU A 1 -16.33 -4.65 -6.30
N SER A 2 -16.32 -5.41 -7.40
CA SER A 2 -15.09 -5.98 -7.96
C SER A 2 -15.23 -6.07 -9.49
N ASN A 3 -14.58 -5.13 -10.18
CA ASN A 3 -14.31 -5.15 -11.63
C ASN A 3 -12.79 -5.08 -11.80
N TRP A 4 -12.09 -6.12 -11.39
CA TRP A 4 -10.63 -6.16 -11.34
C TRP A 4 -10.05 -6.81 -12.62
N GLU A 5 -8.93 -6.27 -13.15
CA GLU A 5 -8.25 -6.80 -14.34
C GLU A 5 -6.86 -7.40 -13.99
N PRO A 6 -6.43 -8.52 -14.60
CA PRO A 6 -5.17 -9.25 -14.33
C PRO A 6 -3.84 -8.47 -14.40
N SER A 7 -3.87 -7.20 -14.76
CA SER A 7 -2.70 -6.31 -14.86
C SER A 7 -2.69 -5.19 -13.82
N ASP A 8 -3.73 -5.09 -13.00
CA ASP A 8 -3.81 -4.10 -11.93
C ASP A 8 -2.78 -4.47 -10.84
N SER A 9 -1.88 -3.56 -10.50
CA SER A 9 -0.89 -3.75 -9.44
C SER A 9 -1.38 -3.11 -8.14
N ALA A 10 -0.90 -3.55 -6.97
CA ALA A 10 -1.16 -2.88 -5.70
C ALA A 10 -0.94 -1.35 -5.74
N LEU A 11 -0.04 -0.86 -6.60
CA LEU A 11 0.17 0.56 -6.84
C LEU A 11 -0.99 1.20 -7.64
N SER A 12 -1.48 0.52 -8.66
CA SER A 12 -2.66 0.91 -9.44
C SER A 12 -3.90 0.98 -8.55
N GLU A 13 -4.12 -0.03 -7.71
CA GLU A 13 -5.24 -0.06 -6.76
C GLU A 13 -5.13 1.05 -5.71
N HIS A 14 -3.92 1.31 -5.22
CA HIS A 14 -3.68 2.44 -4.33
C HIS A 14 -4.07 3.76 -5.00
N LEU A 15 -3.61 4.01 -6.23
CA LEU A 15 -3.96 5.23 -6.96
C LEU A 15 -5.46 5.34 -7.26
N ARG A 16 -6.10 4.22 -7.61
CA ARG A 16 -7.53 4.14 -7.91
C ARG A 16 -8.38 4.50 -6.68
N HIS A 17 -8.03 3.97 -5.51
CA HIS A 17 -8.79 4.18 -4.27
C HIS A 17 -8.41 5.45 -3.51
N PHE A 18 -7.15 5.90 -3.64
CA PHE A 18 -6.62 7.06 -2.93
C PHE A 18 -5.89 8.01 -3.92
N PRO A 19 -6.61 8.61 -4.89
CA PRO A 19 -5.99 9.44 -5.94
C PRO A 19 -5.28 10.68 -5.39
N ASP A 20 -5.68 11.16 -4.22
CA ASP A 20 -5.08 12.30 -3.52
C ASP A 20 -3.89 11.92 -2.64
N CYS A 21 -3.49 10.64 -2.62
CA CYS A 21 -2.34 10.21 -1.85
C CYS A 21 -1.05 10.84 -2.43
N PRO A 22 -0.29 11.63 -1.63
CA PRO A 22 0.91 12.30 -2.14
C PRO A 22 2.02 11.34 -2.57
N PHE A 23 1.95 10.06 -2.17
CA PHE A 23 2.93 9.04 -2.57
C PHE A 23 2.68 8.50 -3.99
N VAL A 24 1.43 8.38 -4.42
CA VAL A 24 1.07 7.81 -5.74
C VAL A 24 0.48 8.82 -6.72
N GLY A 25 0.00 9.96 -6.24
CA GLY A 25 -0.53 11.04 -7.06
C GLY A 25 0.55 11.76 -7.88
N ARG A 26 0.21 12.20 -9.11
CA ARG A 26 1.12 12.91 -10.03
C ARG A 26 1.43 14.37 -9.65
N GLN A 27 1.01 14.87 -8.49
CA GLN A 27 1.35 16.23 -8.06
C GLN A 27 2.77 16.27 -7.50
N LEU A 28 3.69 16.61 -8.41
CA LEU A 28 5.07 16.95 -8.13
C LEU A 28 5.17 18.02 -7.03
N GLN A 29 5.97 17.71 -6.02
CA GLN A 29 6.94 18.62 -5.38
C GLN A 29 6.37 20.00 -5.01
N ASP A 30 5.83 20.17 -3.80
CA ASP A 30 5.99 21.41 -2.99
C ASP A 30 5.35 21.37 -1.58
N ALA A 31 4.52 20.36 -1.26
CA ALA A 31 4.00 20.15 0.10
C ALA A 31 4.73 19.05 0.91
N LEU A 32 5.96 18.70 0.51
CA LEU A 32 6.67 17.49 0.94
C LEU A 32 7.18 17.48 2.41
N ARG A 33 6.61 18.27 3.33
CA ARG A 33 7.07 18.31 4.73
C ARG A 33 6.04 18.20 5.85
N SER A 34 4.71 18.24 5.62
CA SER A 34 3.82 18.51 6.78
C SER A 34 2.72 17.53 7.15
N THR A 35 2.41 16.43 6.43
CA THR A 35 1.42 15.44 6.93
C THR A 35 1.67 14.01 6.43
N MET A 36 2.86 13.44 6.67
CA MET A 36 3.00 11.97 6.53
C MET A 36 2.34 11.29 7.73
N SER A 37 1.38 10.40 7.47
CA SER A 37 0.60 9.74 8.52
C SER A 37 1.43 8.83 9.41
N ASN A 38 2.45 8.15 8.86
CA ASN A 38 3.37 7.33 9.63
C ASN A 38 4.82 7.45 9.12
N ALA A 39 5.60 8.33 9.76
CA ALA A 39 6.99 8.58 9.42
C ALA A 39 7.92 7.36 9.62
N SER A 40 7.60 6.47 10.57
CA SER A 40 8.41 5.27 10.83
C SER A 40 8.38 4.29 9.64
N MET A 41 7.27 4.29 8.90
CA MET A 41 7.04 3.40 7.75
C MET A 41 7.46 4.02 6.40
N ARG A 42 8.21 5.13 6.42
CA ARG A 42 8.70 5.80 5.21
C ARG A 42 9.68 4.94 4.41
N ALA A 43 10.55 4.21 5.10
CA ALA A 43 11.53 3.33 4.47
C ALA A 43 10.85 2.06 3.93
N HIS A 44 11.12 1.71 2.67
CA HIS A 44 10.61 0.48 2.06
C HIS A 44 10.96 -0.76 2.89
N ALA A 45 12.22 -0.87 3.35
CA ALA A 45 12.67 -1.99 4.18
C ALA A 45 11.88 -2.09 5.50
N ALA A 46 11.56 -0.97 6.14
CA ALA A 46 10.76 -0.96 7.38
C ALA A 46 9.34 -1.48 7.12
N ARG A 47 8.73 -1.13 5.98
CA ARG A 47 7.43 -1.69 5.59
C ARG A 47 7.52 -3.18 5.34
N LEU A 48 8.53 -3.63 4.60
CA LEU A 48 8.72 -5.06 4.29
C LEU A 48 8.85 -5.90 5.56
N GLN A 49 9.53 -5.39 6.59
CA GLN A 49 9.66 -6.07 7.88
C GLN A 49 8.32 -6.32 8.59
N THR A 50 7.28 -5.51 8.33
CA THR A 50 5.96 -5.74 8.92
C THR A 50 5.27 -6.99 8.39
N PHE A 51 5.65 -7.46 7.19
CA PHE A 51 5.05 -8.62 6.54
C PHE A 51 5.61 -9.97 7.02
N CYS A 52 6.37 -10.01 8.12
CA CYS A 52 6.92 -11.25 8.68
C CYS A 52 5.87 -12.31 9.03
N SER A 53 4.61 -11.88 9.25
CA SER A 53 3.46 -12.72 9.54
C SER A 53 2.34 -12.58 8.51
N TRP A 54 2.66 -12.09 7.31
CA TRP A 54 1.72 -11.98 6.21
C TRP A 54 1.16 -13.36 5.84
N PRO A 55 -0.16 -13.51 5.60
CA PRO A 55 -0.74 -14.80 5.28
C PRO A 55 -0.11 -15.40 4.01
N SER A 56 0.46 -16.60 4.10
CA SER A 56 1.08 -17.28 2.95
C SER A 56 0.10 -17.61 1.80
N ARG A 57 -1.20 -17.57 2.09
CA ARG A 57 -2.28 -17.76 1.10
C ARG A 57 -2.72 -16.46 0.44
N ALA A 58 -2.25 -15.31 0.91
CA ALA A 58 -2.54 -14.04 0.28
C ALA A 58 -1.92 -14.04 -1.14
N PRO A 59 -2.68 -13.60 -2.15
CA PRO A 59 -2.25 -13.70 -3.54
C PRO A 59 -1.20 -12.67 -3.96
N VAL A 60 -0.99 -11.64 -3.14
CA VAL A 60 -0.09 -10.50 -3.44
C VAL A 60 1.18 -10.62 -2.62
N LEU A 61 2.31 -10.34 -3.27
CA LEU A 61 3.61 -10.39 -2.62
C LEU A 61 3.83 -9.16 -1.72
N PRO A 62 4.40 -9.35 -0.50
CA PRO A 62 4.83 -8.26 0.37
C PRO A 62 5.65 -7.17 -0.33
N GLU A 63 6.50 -7.54 -1.30
CA GLU A 63 7.34 -6.62 -2.07
C GLU A 63 6.50 -5.66 -2.94
N GLN A 64 5.41 -6.16 -3.54
CA GLN A 64 4.49 -5.33 -4.33
C GLN A 64 3.77 -4.32 -3.42
N LEU A 65 3.27 -4.80 -2.28
CA LEU A 65 2.58 -3.98 -1.27
C LEU A 65 3.52 -2.89 -0.71
N ALA A 66 4.73 -3.27 -0.31
CA ALA A 66 5.72 -2.33 0.20
C ALA A 66 6.16 -1.32 -0.87
N THR A 67 6.26 -1.71 -2.14
CA THR A 67 6.53 -0.81 -3.27
C THR A 67 5.38 0.18 -3.47
N ALA A 68 4.13 -0.27 -3.33
CA ALA A 68 2.93 0.56 -3.36
C ALA A 68 2.77 1.47 -2.13
N GLY A 69 3.68 1.42 -1.15
CA GLY A 69 3.67 2.28 0.03
C GLY A 69 2.91 1.68 1.22
N PHE A 70 2.50 0.42 1.14
CA PHE A 70 1.76 -0.26 2.19
C PHE A 70 2.68 -0.97 3.20
N TYR A 71 2.25 -1.00 4.46
CA TYR A 71 2.77 -1.86 5.51
C TYR A 71 1.64 -2.71 6.09
N TYR A 72 1.95 -3.89 6.57
CA TYR A 72 0.99 -4.80 7.19
C TYR A 72 0.59 -4.31 8.58
N THR A 73 -0.70 -4.36 8.87
CA THR A 73 -1.25 -3.95 10.17
C THR A 73 -1.15 -5.03 11.25
N GLY A 74 -0.82 -6.27 10.88
CA GLY A 74 -0.78 -7.42 11.78
C GLY A 74 -2.12 -8.18 11.90
N HIS A 75 -3.15 -7.76 11.16
CA HIS A 75 -4.48 -8.38 11.19
C HIS A 75 -4.94 -8.77 9.78
N SER A 76 -5.44 -10.00 9.62
CA SER A 76 -5.92 -10.56 8.34
C SER A 76 -4.92 -10.33 7.20
N ASP A 77 -5.35 -9.61 6.18
CA ASP A 77 -4.60 -9.14 5.03
C ASP A 77 -4.74 -7.61 4.91
N ASP A 78 -5.05 -6.94 6.03
CA ASP A 78 -5.22 -5.49 6.08
C ASP A 78 -3.86 -4.79 6.02
N VAL A 79 -3.70 -3.89 5.06
CA VAL A 79 -2.49 -3.05 4.92
C VAL A 79 -2.84 -1.56 4.95
N LYS A 80 -1.87 -0.72 5.33
CA LYS A 80 -2.04 0.74 5.37
C LYS A 80 -0.91 1.48 4.68
N CYS A 81 -1.24 2.57 4.00
CA CYS A 81 -0.23 3.44 3.39
C CYS A 81 0.46 4.27 4.47
N PHE A 82 1.79 4.35 4.43
CA PHE A 82 2.55 5.21 5.35
C PHE A 82 2.29 6.72 5.15
N CYS A 83 1.85 7.10 3.94
CA CYS A 83 1.69 8.49 3.53
C CYS A 83 0.28 9.01 3.83
N CYS A 84 -0.74 8.44 3.16
CA CYS A 84 -2.13 8.90 3.25
C CYS A 84 -2.97 8.18 4.33
N ASP A 85 -2.40 7.21 5.05
CA ASP A 85 -3.11 6.31 5.99
C ASP A 85 -4.21 5.43 5.37
N GLY A 86 -4.41 5.50 4.04
CA GLY A 86 -5.37 4.71 3.30
C GLY A 86 -5.14 3.21 3.47
N GLY A 87 -6.22 2.46 3.69
CA GLY A 87 -6.16 1.02 3.96
C GLY A 87 -6.86 0.18 2.89
N LEU A 88 -6.24 -0.93 2.50
CA LEU A 88 -6.77 -1.93 1.59
C LEU A 88 -6.72 -3.32 2.23
N ARG A 89 -7.59 -4.21 1.77
CA ARG A 89 -7.78 -5.58 2.27
C ARG A 89 -8.50 -6.44 1.23
N CYS A 90 -8.72 -7.71 1.55
CA CYS A 90 -9.39 -8.68 0.68
C CYS A 90 -8.66 -8.84 -0.65
N TRP A 91 -7.34 -9.03 -0.56
CA TRP A 91 -6.46 -9.17 -1.72
C TRP A 91 -6.78 -10.47 -2.48
N GLU A 92 -6.95 -10.38 -3.80
CA GLU A 92 -7.33 -11.46 -4.72
C GLU A 92 -6.21 -11.79 -5.73
N SER A 93 -6.30 -12.97 -6.36
CA SER A 93 -5.28 -13.48 -7.29
C SER A 93 -5.04 -12.53 -8.45
N GLY A 94 -3.93 -11.79 -8.33
CA GLY A 94 -3.33 -10.95 -9.34
C GLY A 94 -3.23 -9.48 -8.97
N ASP A 95 -3.73 -9.06 -7.80
CA ASP A 95 -3.51 -7.73 -7.22
C ASP A 95 -2.00 -7.35 -7.02
#